data_AF-A0A6N9C359-F1
#
_entry.id   AF-A0A6N9C359-F1
#
_cell.length_a   1.000
_cell.length_b   1.000
_cell.length_c   1.000
_cell.angle_alpha   90.00
_cell.angle_beta   90.00
_cell.angle_gamma   90.00
#
_symmetry.space_group_name_H-M   'P 1'
#
loop_
_entity.id
_entity.type
_entity.pdbx_description
1 polymer ?
#
loop_
_entity_poly.entity_id
_entity_poly.type
_entity_poly.pdbx_seq_one_letter_code
_entity_poly.pdbx_strand_id
1 'polypeptide(L)'
;PMRFGDNISQFSLEPTRYNEQYTLFRQSGRNLNHLLASLHTRVIQELLKRVDCRYILVDRFAKEEVLETELQVALNPSIRLVQMPKAEGDIAVAAASIIARDIFLQELSQLSNKYQIQLPKGASQVIDAGKRFVKQHGAESLRHVAKLHFRTTTDILGNEQ
;
A
#
# COMPACT_ATOMS: atom_id res chain seq x y z
N PRO A 1 -10.84 15.32 4.50
CA PRO A 1 -10.43 14.35 3.45
C PRO A 1 -10.74 14.90 2.07
N MET A 2 -9.76 14.89 1.16
CA MET A 2 -9.97 15.20 -0.25
C MET A 2 -11.04 14.24 -0.79
N ARG A 3 -12.19 14.77 -1.21
CA ARG A 3 -13.23 13.97 -1.86
C ARG A 3 -12.97 14.05 -3.34
N PHE A 4 -12.39 12.99 -3.89
CA PHE A 4 -12.42 12.82 -5.34
C PHE A 4 -13.88 12.63 -5.79
N GLY A 5 -14.20 13.01 -7.03
CA GLY A 5 -15.53 12.78 -7.59
C GLY A 5 -15.90 11.29 -7.62
N ASP A 6 -17.13 10.98 -8.04
CA ASP A 6 -17.68 9.61 -7.98
C ASP A 6 -16.86 8.56 -8.77
N ASN A 7 -16.00 9.01 -9.68
CA ASN A 7 -15.18 8.19 -10.56
C ASN A 7 -13.83 7.75 -9.97
N ILE A 8 -13.54 8.10 -8.72
CA ILE A 8 -12.28 7.72 -8.06
C ILE A 8 -12.60 7.05 -6.72
N SER A 9 -11.82 6.02 -6.43
CA SER A 9 -11.79 5.33 -5.14
C SER A 9 -10.35 5.26 -4.67
N GLN A 10 -10.13 5.49 -3.37
CA GLN A 10 -8.81 5.41 -2.76
C GLN A 10 -8.90 4.69 -1.42
N PHE A 11 -7.83 4.01 -1.06
CA PHE A 11 -7.68 3.42 0.26
C PHE A 11 -6.23 3.53 0.71
N SER A 12 -6.03 4.07 1.90
CA SER A 12 -4.74 4.14 2.56
C SER A 12 -4.71 3.18 3.74
N LEU A 13 -3.57 2.53 3.93
CA LEU A 13 -3.35 1.62 5.04
C LEU A 13 -2.23 2.17 5.93
N GLU A 14 -2.59 2.65 7.12
CA GLU A 14 -1.64 3.21 8.06
C GLU A 14 -0.61 2.17 8.53
N PRO A 15 0.63 2.57 8.90
CA PRO A 15 1.71 1.62 9.21
C PRO A 15 1.34 0.60 10.29
N THR A 16 0.60 1.00 11.33
CA THR A 16 0.19 0.08 12.41
C THR A 16 -0.70 -1.03 11.88
N ARG A 17 -1.76 -0.67 11.16
CA ARG A 17 -2.68 -1.63 10.58
C ARG A 17 -2.03 -2.44 9.46
N TYR A 18 -1.10 -1.85 8.70
CA TYR A 18 -0.27 -2.58 7.75
C TYR A 18 0.48 -3.72 8.44
N ASN A 19 1.18 -3.44 9.55
CA ASN A 19 1.98 -4.45 10.26
C ASN A 19 1.10 -5.58 10.81
N GLU A 20 -0.07 -5.24 11.36
CA GLU A 20 -1.07 -6.21 11.84
C GLU A 20 -1.60 -7.09 10.70
N GLN A 21 -2.06 -6.48 9.61
CA GLN A 21 -2.57 -7.22 8.44
C GLN A 21 -1.50 -8.10 7.81
N TYR A 22 -0.29 -7.56 7.60
CA TYR A 22 0.82 -8.34 7.08
C TYR A 22 1.09 -9.59 7.94
N THR A 23 1.07 -9.44 9.26
CA THR A 23 1.27 -10.57 10.20
C THR A 23 0.19 -11.64 10.04
N LEU A 24 -1.08 -11.25 9.97
CA LEU A 24 -2.20 -12.18 9.74
C LEU A 24 -2.10 -12.92 8.40
N PHE A 25 -1.68 -12.22 7.34
CA PHE A 25 -1.43 -12.83 6.04
C PHE A 25 -0.27 -13.83 6.11
N ARG A 26 0.83 -13.51 6.81
CA ARG A 26 1.95 -14.45 6.99
C ARG A 26 1.54 -15.69 7.79
N GLN A 27 0.73 -15.53 8.84
CA GLN A 27 0.23 -16.64 9.65
C GLN A 27 -0.67 -17.60 8.86
N SER A 28 -1.37 -17.11 7.83
CA SER A 28 -2.17 -17.91 6.91
C SER A 28 -1.37 -18.46 5.70
N GLY A 29 -0.04 -18.38 5.72
CA GLY A 29 0.82 -18.85 4.63
C GLY A 29 0.85 -17.92 3.40
N ARG A 30 0.19 -16.75 3.48
CA ARG A 30 0.14 -15.75 2.41
C ARG A 30 1.31 -14.77 2.53
N ASN A 31 1.46 -13.86 1.57
CA ASN A 31 2.59 -12.91 1.49
C ASN A 31 2.13 -11.51 1.12
N LEU A 32 3.08 -10.57 0.94
CA LEU A 32 2.78 -9.18 0.59
C LEU A 32 1.88 -9.03 -0.65
N ASN A 33 2.08 -9.86 -1.67
CA ASN A 33 1.28 -9.78 -2.90
C ASN A 33 -0.20 -10.06 -2.64
N HIS A 34 -0.50 -10.94 -1.69
CA HIS A 34 -1.88 -11.22 -1.28
C HIS A 34 -2.50 -10.05 -0.51
N LEU A 35 -1.70 -9.37 0.33
CA LEU A 35 -2.15 -8.15 0.99
C LEU A 35 -2.44 -7.06 -0.06
N LEU A 36 -1.54 -6.86 -1.02
CA LEU A 36 -1.75 -5.90 -2.12
C LEU A 36 -2.99 -6.25 -2.94
N ALA A 37 -3.20 -7.52 -3.29
CA ALA A 37 -4.39 -7.96 -4.01
C ALA A 37 -5.68 -7.65 -3.25
N SER A 38 -5.76 -7.93 -1.95
CA SER A 38 -6.95 -7.61 -1.15
C SER A 38 -7.24 -6.09 -1.09
N LEU A 39 -6.19 -5.25 -1.04
CA LEU A 39 -6.33 -3.79 -1.07
C LEU A 39 -6.82 -3.29 -2.44
N HIS A 40 -6.27 -3.82 -3.54
CA HIS A 40 -6.74 -3.50 -4.89
C HIS A 40 -8.20 -3.93 -5.06
N THR A 41 -8.55 -5.14 -4.65
CA THR A 41 -9.92 -5.67 -4.69
C THR A 41 -10.89 -4.76 -3.96
N ARG A 42 -10.54 -4.31 -2.75
CA ARG A 42 -11.37 -3.37 -2.00
C ARG A 42 -11.63 -2.06 -2.75
N VAL A 43 -10.59 -1.44 -3.31
CA VAL A 43 -10.72 -0.16 -4.03
C VAL A 43 -11.55 -0.32 -5.29
N ILE A 44 -11.31 -1.39 -6.05
CA ILE A 44 -12.06 -1.75 -7.25
C ILE A 44 -13.54 -1.96 -6.93
N GLN A 45 -13.85 -2.79 -5.93
CA GLN A 45 -15.24 -3.04 -5.52
C GLN A 45 -15.96 -1.76 -5.11
N GLU A 46 -15.29 -0.88 -4.36
CA GLU A 46 -15.89 0.39 -3.94
C GLU A 46 -16.13 1.35 -5.11
N LEU A 47 -15.29 1.27 -6.15
CA LEU A 47 -15.49 2.03 -7.37
C LEU A 47 -16.66 1.47 -8.20
N LEU A 48 -16.73 0.14 -8.37
CA LEU A 48 -17.79 -0.54 -9.12
C LEU A 48 -19.21 -0.35 -8.55
N LYS A 49 -19.35 0.07 -7.29
CA LYS A 49 -20.65 0.47 -6.73
C LYS A 49 -21.20 1.76 -7.35
N ARG A 50 -20.35 2.56 -7.98
CA ARG A 50 -20.64 3.93 -8.43
C ARG A 50 -20.41 4.13 -9.93
N VAL A 51 -19.62 3.26 -10.56
CA VAL A 51 -19.31 3.33 -11.99
C VAL A 51 -19.57 1.98 -12.66
N ASP A 52 -20.08 2.04 -13.89
CA ASP A 52 -20.12 0.88 -14.79
C ASP A 52 -18.86 0.85 -15.66
N CYS A 53 -18.30 -0.33 -15.89
CA CYS A 53 -17.15 -0.48 -16.78
C CYS A 53 -17.14 -1.85 -17.47
N ARG A 54 -16.53 -1.90 -18.66
CA ARG A 54 -16.37 -3.15 -19.43
C ARG A 54 -15.06 -3.87 -19.15
N TYR A 55 -14.05 -3.14 -18.69
CA TYR A 55 -12.75 -3.69 -18.37
C TYR A 55 -12.12 -2.97 -17.18
N ILE A 56 -11.25 -3.68 -16.48
CA ILE A 56 -10.41 -3.19 -15.38
C ILE A 56 -8.98 -3.48 -15.77
N LEU A 57 -8.14 -2.44 -15.75
CA LEU A 57 -6.72 -2.55 -16.04
C LEU A 57 -5.90 -2.32 -14.75
N VAL A 58 -5.00 -3.24 -14.43
CA VAL A 58 -4.13 -3.18 -13.24
C VAL A 58 -2.68 -3.36 -13.66
N ASP A 59 -1.78 -2.53 -13.13
CA ASP A 59 -0.33 -2.73 -13.27
C ASP A 59 0.10 -3.99 -12.53
N ARG A 60 0.78 -4.90 -13.24
CA ARG A 60 1.06 -6.24 -12.73
C ARG A 60 2.12 -6.19 -11.64
N PHE A 61 1.72 -6.45 -10.39
CA PHE A 61 2.61 -6.51 -9.21
C PHE A 61 2.89 -7.94 -8.71
N ALA A 62 2.16 -8.94 -9.20
CA ALA A 62 2.27 -10.34 -8.79
C ALA A 62 1.95 -11.27 -9.96
N LYS A 63 1.92 -12.59 -9.71
CA LYS A 63 1.33 -13.52 -10.66
C LYS A 63 -0.17 -13.23 -10.79
N GLU A 64 -0.70 -13.37 -12.00
CA GLU A 64 -2.06 -12.93 -12.35
C GLU A 64 -3.13 -13.61 -11.48
N GLU A 65 -2.91 -14.88 -11.14
CA GLU A 65 -3.82 -15.71 -10.37
C GLU A 65 -4.06 -15.16 -8.95
N VAL A 66 -3.10 -14.39 -8.40
CA VAL A 66 -3.20 -13.82 -7.05
C VAL A 66 -4.31 -12.77 -7.00
N LEU A 67 -4.33 -11.84 -7.97
CA LEU A 67 -5.36 -10.83 -8.03
C LEU A 67 -6.67 -11.41 -8.58
N GLU A 68 -6.59 -12.29 -9.57
CA GLU A 68 -7.77 -12.96 -10.13
C GLU A 68 -8.56 -13.69 -9.05
N THR A 69 -7.91 -14.52 -8.24
CA THR A 69 -8.58 -15.27 -7.17
C THR A 69 -9.29 -14.35 -6.17
N GLU A 70 -8.62 -13.27 -5.76
CA GLU A 70 -9.18 -12.31 -4.80
C GLU A 70 -10.34 -11.49 -5.38
N LEU A 71 -10.23 -11.10 -6.65
CA LEU A 71 -11.18 -10.19 -7.29
C LEU A 71 -12.37 -10.94 -7.90
N GLN A 72 -12.16 -12.16 -8.40
CA GLN A 72 -13.19 -12.97 -9.07
C GLN A 72 -14.37 -13.30 -8.17
N VAL A 73 -14.16 -13.43 -6.86
CA VAL A 73 -15.24 -13.62 -5.87
C VAL A 73 -16.25 -12.46 -5.90
N ALA A 74 -15.86 -11.29 -6.40
CA ALA A 74 -16.67 -10.07 -6.35
C ALA A 74 -16.95 -9.41 -7.71
N LEU A 75 -16.40 -9.96 -8.79
CA LEU A 75 -16.57 -9.39 -10.13
C LEU A 75 -17.86 -9.88 -10.79
N ASN A 76 -18.53 -8.96 -11.49
CA ASN A 76 -19.53 -9.33 -12.47
C ASN A 76 -18.84 -10.07 -13.65
N PRO A 77 -19.30 -11.27 -14.05
CA PRO A 77 -18.72 -12.02 -15.17
C PRO A 77 -18.62 -11.27 -16.50
N SER A 78 -19.38 -10.19 -16.68
CA SER A 78 -19.32 -9.34 -17.88
C SER A 78 -18.12 -8.37 -17.91
N ILE A 79 -17.39 -8.21 -16.79
CA ILE A 79 -16.25 -7.29 -16.68
C ILE A 79 -14.95 -8.06 -16.89
N ARG A 80 -14.14 -7.59 -17.85
CA ARG A 80 -12.84 -8.20 -18.14
C ARG A 80 -11.73 -7.61 -17.28
N LEU A 81 -11.06 -8.43 -16.48
CA LEU A 81 -9.80 -8.05 -15.81
C LEU A 81 -8.61 -8.19 -16.78
N VAL A 82 -7.76 -7.17 -16.84
CA VAL A 82 -6.50 -7.16 -17.59
C VAL A 82 -5.37 -6.76 -16.66
N GLN A 83 -4.34 -7.59 -16.59
CA GLN A 83 -3.13 -7.34 -15.82
C GLN A 83 -1.94 -7.26 -16.79
N MET A 84 -1.23 -6.15 -16.81
CA MET A 84 -0.05 -6.03 -17.68
C MET A 84 1.07 -5.27 -17.00
N PRO A 85 2.33 -5.60 -17.29
CA PRO A 85 3.45 -4.78 -16.86
C PRO A 85 3.44 -3.45 -17.61
N LYS A 86 3.95 -2.40 -16.98
CA LYS A 86 4.06 -1.06 -17.56
C LYS A 86 2.70 -0.48 -17.96
N ALA A 87 1.67 -0.75 -17.16
CA ALA A 87 0.32 -0.32 -17.46
C ALA A 87 0.16 1.22 -17.39
N GLU A 88 1.15 1.96 -16.90
CA GLU A 88 1.19 3.43 -16.91
C GLU A 88 1.12 4.07 -18.30
N GLY A 89 1.25 3.28 -19.38
CA GLY A 89 0.91 3.74 -20.72
C GLY A 89 -0.58 4.08 -20.91
N ASP A 90 -1.46 3.53 -20.06
CA ASP A 90 -2.88 3.87 -20.01
C ASP A 90 -3.13 5.08 -19.09
N ILE A 91 -3.97 6.00 -19.55
CA ILE A 91 -4.24 7.26 -18.84
C ILE A 91 -4.91 7.05 -17.48
N ALA A 92 -5.78 6.05 -17.34
CA ALA A 92 -6.47 5.78 -16.07
C ALA A 92 -5.50 5.21 -15.04
N VAL A 93 -4.59 4.32 -15.46
CA VAL A 93 -3.55 3.76 -14.59
C VAL A 93 -2.52 4.83 -14.20
N ALA A 94 -2.12 5.69 -15.14
CA ALA A 94 -1.24 6.82 -14.87
C ALA A 94 -1.88 7.80 -13.86
N ALA A 95 -3.16 8.14 -14.05
CA ALA A 95 -3.90 9.00 -13.13
C ALA A 95 -4.01 8.38 -11.73
N ALA A 96 -4.34 7.09 -11.63
CA ALA A 96 -4.40 6.37 -10.36
C ALA A 96 -3.04 6.38 -9.63
N SER A 97 -1.94 6.20 -10.38
CA SER A 97 -0.57 6.24 -9.84
C SER A 97 -0.20 7.63 -9.30
N ILE A 98 -0.58 8.70 -9.99
CA ILE A 98 -0.38 10.09 -9.53
C ILE A 98 -1.17 10.35 -8.26
N ILE A 99 -2.44 9.97 -8.23
CA ILE A 99 -3.32 10.14 -7.06
C ILE A 99 -2.75 9.38 -5.85
N ALA A 100 -2.43 8.10 -6.02
CA ALA A 100 -1.85 7.28 -4.95
C ALA A 100 -0.54 7.88 -4.40
N ARG A 101 0.30 8.44 -5.28
CA ARG A 101 1.55 9.09 -4.88
C ARG A 101 1.31 10.39 -4.12
N ASP A 102 0.36 11.22 -4.53
CA ASP A 102 0.02 12.46 -3.83
C ASP A 102 -0.46 12.15 -2.41
N ILE A 103 -1.40 11.20 -2.26
CA ILE A 103 -1.89 10.75 -0.95
C ILE A 103 -0.75 10.22 -0.08
N PHE A 104 0.13 9.38 -0.64
CA PHE A 104 1.29 8.86 0.08
C PHE A 104 2.21 9.97 0.61
N LEU A 105 2.48 11.00 -0.20
CA LEU A 105 3.32 12.12 0.21
C LEU A 105 2.66 12.96 1.30
N GLN A 106 1.35 13.18 1.22
CA GLN A 106 0.58 13.86 2.26
C GLN A 106 0.61 13.09 3.59
N GLU A 107 0.39 11.78 3.57
CA GLU A 107 0.43 10.93 4.77
C GLU A 107 1.83 10.85 5.38
N LEU A 108 2.87 10.74 4.54
CA LEU A 108 4.25 10.76 5.02
C LEU A 108 4.61 12.11 5.67
N SER A 109 4.12 13.22 5.12
CA SER A 109 4.27 14.55 5.73
C SER A 109 3.52 14.65 7.06
N GLN A 110 2.29 14.15 7.15
CA GLN A 110 1.52 14.12 8.40
C GLN A 110 2.20 13.28 9.47
N LEU A 111 2.73 12.10 9.13
CA LEU A 111 3.51 11.28 10.06
C LEU A 111 4.79 12.00 10.50
N SER A 112 5.49 12.65 9.57
CA SER A 112 6.71 13.42 9.89
C SER A 112 6.41 14.55 10.88
N ASN A 113 5.31 15.28 10.67
CA ASN A 113 4.86 16.34 11.56
C ASN A 113 4.41 15.79 12.92
N LYS A 114 3.67 14.66 12.94
CA LYS A 114 3.20 14.04 14.19
C LYS A 114 4.36 13.65 15.10
N TYR A 115 5.42 13.06 14.54
CA TYR A 115 6.56 12.56 15.30
C TYR A 115 7.74 13.54 15.36
N GLN A 116 7.61 14.73 14.76
CA GLN A 116 8.63 15.78 14.71
C GLN A 116 9.98 15.27 14.15
N ILE A 117 9.91 14.36 13.18
CA ILE A 117 11.06 13.76 12.49
C ILE A 117 10.77 13.73 11.01
N GLN A 118 11.70 14.20 10.19
CA GLN A 118 11.60 14.05 8.74
C GLN A 118 11.73 12.57 8.35
N LEU A 119 10.63 11.94 7.95
CA LEU A 119 10.62 10.57 7.46
C LEU A 119 10.96 10.56 5.95
N PRO A 120 12.10 9.97 5.54
CA PRO A 120 12.49 9.95 4.15
C PRO A 120 11.66 8.93 3.35
N LYS A 121 11.44 9.24 2.07
CA LYS A 121 10.82 8.33 1.10
C LYS A 121 11.82 7.25 0.66
N GLY A 122 11.30 6.08 0.29
CA GLY A 122 12.12 4.96 -0.18
C GLY A 122 12.80 4.20 0.96
N ALA A 123 13.88 3.47 0.65
CA ALA A 123 14.60 2.63 1.62
C ALA A 123 16.10 2.96 1.77
N SER A 124 16.64 3.86 0.95
CA SER A 124 18.08 4.14 0.91
C SER A 124 18.56 5.07 2.03
N GLN A 125 17.74 6.04 2.43
CA GLN A 125 18.10 7.09 3.40
C GLN A 125 17.36 6.92 4.75
N VAL A 126 16.76 5.75 4.99
CA VAL A 126 15.85 5.53 6.13
C VAL A 126 16.54 5.14 7.43
N ILE A 127 17.77 4.62 7.36
CA ILE A 127 18.45 4.05 8.54
C ILE A 127 18.71 5.12 9.60
N ASP A 128 19.30 6.25 9.22
CA ASP A 128 19.60 7.33 10.18
C ASP A 128 18.33 7.97 10.74
N ALA A 129 17.31 8.15 9.90
CA ALA A 129 16.01 8.66 10.35
C ALA A 129 15.33 7.68 11.33
N GLY A 130 15.40 6.38 11.05
CA GLY A 130 14.89 5.33 11.92
C GLY A 130 15.62 5.26 13.25
N LYS A 131 16.95 5.34 13.26
CA LYS A 131 17.76 5.38 14.49
C LYS A 131 17.43 6.61 15.35
N ARG A 132 17.28 7.78 14.73
CA ARG A 132 16.81 9.00 15.44
C ARG A 132 15.41 8.81 16.01
N PHE A 133 14.51 8.19 15.24
CA PHE A 133 13.16 7.89 15.68
C PHE A 133 13.14 6.98 16.91
N VAL A 134 13.88 5.87 16.89
CA VAL A 134 13.99 4.94 18.02
C VAL A 134 14.56 5.65 19.25
N LYS A 135 15.60 6.47 19.07
CA LYS A 135 16.19 7.23 20.18
C LYS A 135 15.19 8.19 20.84
N GLN A 136 14.29 8.78 20.07
CA GLN A 136 13.33 9.77 20.58
C GLN A 136 12.02 9.15 21.11
N HIS A 137 11.52 8.10 20.46
CA HIS A 137 10.17 7.57 20.68
C HIS A 137 10.15 6.10 21.14
N GLY A 138 11.31 5.45 21.24
CA GLY A 138 11.45 4.04 21.58
C GLY A 138 11.30 3.09 20.38
N ALA A 139 11.84 1.88 20.50
CA ALA A 139 11.85 0.86 19.46
C ALA A 139 10.43 0.41 19.05
N GLU A 140 9.57 0.15 20.04
CA GLU A 140 8.19 -0.27 19.82
C GLU A 140 7.39 0.71 18.96
N SER A 141 7.69 2.02 19.07
CA SER A 141 7.00 3.06 18.33
C SER A 141 7.24 2.99 16.81
N LEU A 142 8.26 2.23 16.34
CA LEU A 142 8.49 2.03 14.90
C LEU A 142 7.28 1.46 14.18
N ARG A 143 6.44 0.66 14.87
CA ARG A 143 5.20 0.09 14.30
C ARG A 143 4.23 1.15 13.77
N HIS A 144 4.37 2.41 14.21
CA HIS A 144 3.49 3.51 13.83
C HIS A 144 3.97 4.28 12.60
N VAL A 145 5.23 4.10 12.20
CA VAL A 145 5.85 4.88 11.10
C VAL A 145 6.54 4.01 10.04
N ALA A 146 6.78 2.73 10.33
CA ALA A 146 7.54 1.83 9.48
C ALA A 146 6.84 0.50 9.23
N LYS A 147 7.26 -0.18 8.16
CA LYS A 147 6.86 -1.55 7.83
C LYS A 147 7.89 -2.51 8.42
N LEU A 148 7.54 -3.16 9.53
CA LEU A 148 8.51 -3.85 10.39
C LEU A 148 9.18 -5.07 9.72
N HIS A 149 8.47 -5.73 8.81
CA HIS A 149 9.01 -6.89 8.07
C HIS A 149 10.17 -6.60 7.10
N PHE A 150 10.52 -5.32 6.85
CA PHE A 150 11.66 -5.00 6.00
C PHE A 150 12.99 -5.14 6.76
N ARG A 151 14.04 -5.55 6.04
CA ARG A 151 15.40 -5.69 6.55
C ARG A 151 15.92 -4.41 7.22
N THR A 152 15.52 -3.24 6.71
CA THR A 152 15.88 -1.94 7.26
C THR A 152 15.51 -1.79 8.74
N THR A 153 14.47 -2.49 9.20
CA THR A 153 14.08 -2.50 10.62
C THR A 153 15.19 -3.10 11.49
N THR A 154 15.79 -4.22 11.07
CA THR A 154 16.94 -4.84 11.74
C THR A 154 18.14 -3.90 11.74
N ASP A 155 18.43 -3.27 10.60
CA ASP A 155 19.54 -2.32 10.47
C ASP A 155 19.36 -1.06 11.36
N ILE A 156 18.11 -0.67 11.63
CA ILE A 156 17.76 0.44 12.53
C ILE A 156 17.91 0.05 14.00
N LEU A 157 17.36 -1.10 14.39
CA LEU A 157 17.38 -1.58 15.77
C LEU A 157 18.78 -2.02 16.21
N GLY A 158 19.66 -2.31 15.25
CA GLY A 158 20.97 -2.90 15.53
C GLY A 158 20.83 -4.40 15.77
N ASN A 159 21.85 -5.16 15.38
CA ASN A 159 21.99 -6.55 15.82
C ASN A 159 22.38 -6.55 17.30
N GLU A 160 21.43 -6.38 18.21
CA GLU A 160 21.58 -6.91 19.56
C GLU A 160 21.13 -8.37 19.51
N GLN A 161 22.07 -9.23 19.09
CA GLN A 161 22.11 -10.65 19.46
C GLN A 161 23.35 -10.86 20.32
#